data_AF-H0QR38-F1
#
_entry.id   AF-H0QR38-F1
#
_cell.length_a   1.000
_cell.length_b   1.000
_cell.length_c   1.000
_cell.angle_alpha   90.00
_cell.angle_beta   90.00
_cell.angle_gamma   90.00
#
_symmetry.space_group_name_H-M   'P 1'
#
loop_
_entity.id
_entity.type
_entity.pdbx_description
1 polymer ?
#
loop_
_entity_poly.entity_id
_entity_poly.type
_entity_poly.pdbx_seq_one_letter_code
_entity_poly.pdbx_strand_id
1 'polypeptide(L)'
;MKSQDETLEEWCRLLLRAFELEDVDVDINEVLSVAGVAAHSVVRPAAPLTTFIAGLAAGLDCASGQAPDVQAMQSAMEVARAVAKAYAADEAQAVAGTPAVGSAGTSAPSGTPGE
;
A
#
# COMPACT_ATOMS: atom_id res chain seq x y z
N MET A 1 12.43 -8.08 27.53
CA MET A 1 11.83 -8.38 26.20
C MET A 1 12.20 -7.22 25.31
N LYS A 2 12.72 -7.46 24.10
CA LYS A 2 13.04 -6.36 23.18
C LYS A 2 11.74 -5.64 22.77
N SER A 3 11.80 -4.34 22.54
CA SER A 3 10.69 -3.62 21.91
C SER A 3 10.53 -4.06 20.45
N GLN A 4 9.40 -3.72 19.84
CA GLN A 4 9.19 -3.98 18.42
C GLN A 4 10.23 -3.21 17.57
N ASP A 5 10.48 -1.95 17.89
CA ASP A 5 11.44 -1.10 17.18
C ASP A 5 12.86 -1.65 17.28
N GLU A 6 13.30 -2.05 18.48
CA GLU A 6 14.61 -2.69 18.69
C GLU A 6 14.74 -3.99 17.87
N THR A 7 13.64 -4.75 17.77
CA THR A 7 13.61 -5.99 16.98
C THR A 7 13.73 -5.70 15.48
N LEU A 8 13.04 -4.66 14.98
CA LEU A 8 13.09 -4.26 13.58
C LEU A 8 14.44 -3.66 13.20
N GLU A 9 15.04 -2.84 14.04
CA GLU A 9 16.38 -2.27 13.84
C GLU A 9 17.46 -3.35 13.80
N GLU A 10 17.41 -4.33 14.71
CA GLU A 10 18.30 -5.49 14.69
C GLU A 10 18.11 -6.32 13.43
N TRP A 11 16.85 -6.58 13.06
CA TRP A 11 16.53 -7.35 11.87
C TRP A 11 17.01 -6.65 10.58
N CYS A 12 16.79 -5.34 10.47
CA CYS A 12 17.28 -4.53 9.35
C CYS A 12 18.80 -4.62 9.23
N ARG A 13 19.53 -4.47 10.35
CA ARG A 13 20.99 -4.61 10.36
C ARG A 13 21.46 -6.01 9.94
N LEU A 14 20.77 -7.06 10.37
CA LEU A 14 21.09 -8.43 9.97
C LEU A 14 20.88 -8.66 8.47
N LEU A 15 19.81 -8.12 7.89
CA LEU A 15 19.56 -8.19 6.45
C LEU A 15 20.58 -7.39 5.65
N LEU A 16 20.87 -6.15 6.03
CA LEU A 16 21.87 -5.32 5.36
C LEU A 16 23.22 -6.02 5.33
N ARG A 17 23.65 -6.60 6.46
CA ARG A 17 24.87 -7.40 6.52
C ARG A 17 24.83 -8.64 5.62
N ALA A 18 23.70 -9.35 5.58
CA ALA A 18 23.57 -10.55 4.75
C ALA A 18 23.64 -10.25 3.25
N PHE A 19 23.31 -9.01 2.85
CA PHE A 19 23.37 -8.53 1.48
C PHE A 19 24.60 -7.67 1.16
N GLU A 20 25.55 -7.52 2.11
CA GLU A 20 26.75 -6.68 1.95
C GLU A 20 26.40 -5.20 1.67
N LEU A 21 25.39 -4.68 2.40
CA LEU A 21 24.85 -3.32 2.29
C LEU A 21 25.03 -2.53 3.60
N GLU A 22 26.10 -2.75 4.36
CA GLU A 22 26.30 -2.14 5.68
C GLU A 22 26.40 -0.61 5.66
N ASP A 23 26.78 -0.02 4.53
CA ASP A 23 26.87 1.43 4.34
C ASP A 23 25.54 2.08 3.93
N VAL A 24 24.48 1.28 3.72
CA VAL A 24 23.16 1.77 3.34
C VAL A 24 22.36 2.16 4.58
N ASP A 25 21.88 3.40 4.60
CA ASP A 25 20.93 3.88 5.61
C ASP A 25 19.49 3.59 5.17
N VAL A 26 18.75 2.86 6.00
CA VAL A 26 17.36 2.48 5.73
C VAL A 26 16.44 3.12 6.77
N ASP A 27 15.57 4.02 6.31
CA ASP A 27 14.50 4.57 7.12
C ASP A 27 13.36 3.54 7.27
N ILE A 28 13.43 2.74 8.35
CA ILE A 28 12.44 1.71 8.68
C ILE A 28 11.05 2.32 8.85
N ASN A 29 10.95 3.51 9.45
CA ASN A 29 9.66 4.16 9.71
C ASN A 29 8.98 4.57 8.40
N GLU A 30 9.75 5.08 7.44
CA GLU A 30 9.22 5.45 6.14
C GLU A 30 8.78 4.22 5.33
N VAL A 31 9.56 3.13 5.34
CA VAL A 31 9.16 1.84 4.73
C VAL A 31 7.82 1.37 5.28
N LEU A 32 7.67 1.34 6.61
CA LEU A 32 6.45 0.90 7.26
C LEU A 32 5.28 1.87 7.05
N SER A 33 5.56 3.17 6.95
CA SER A 33 4.58 4.21 6.62
C SER A 33 3.98 3.98 5.22
N VAL A 34 4.82 3.73 4.21
CA VAL A 34 4.35 3.44 2.83
C VAL A 34 3.57 2.13 2.78
N ALA A 35 4.07 1.07 3.42
CA ALA A 35 3.36 -0.20 3.53
C ALA A 35 1.99 -0.01 4.19
N GLY A 36 1.94 0.77 5.26
CA GLY A 36 0.71 1.15 5.95
C GLY A 36 -0.28 1.83 5.02
N VAL A 37 0.15 2.84 4.24
CA VAL A 37 -0.74 3.51 3.26
C VAL A 37 -1.31 2.50 2.28
N ALA A 38 -0.48 1.64 1.68
CA ALA A 38 -0.96 0.64 0.73
C ALA A 38 -1.97 -0.35 1.34
N ALA A 39 -1.70 -0.84 2.56
CA ALA A 39 -2.59 -1.77 3.25
C ALA A 39 -3.98 -1.18 3.56
N HIS A 40 -4.04 0.11 3.86
CA HIS A 40 -5.29 0.80 4.18
C HIS A 40 -6.02 1.30 2.93
N SER A 41 -5.28 1.75 1.91
CA SER A 41 -5.84 2.33 0.69
C SER A 41 -6.27 1.30 -0.36
N VAL A 42 -5.63 0.12 -0.38
CA VAL A 42 -5.91 -0.93 -1.38
C VAL A 42 -6.53 -2.15 -0.71
N VAL A 43 -5.70 -3.00 -0.12
CA VAL A 43 -6.07 -4.16 0.72
C VAL A 43 -4.86 -4.55 1.55
N ARG A 44 -5.03 -5.23 2.69
CA ARG A 44 -3.89 -5.61 3.57
C ARG A 44 -2.72 -6.30 2.83
N PRO A 45 -2.94 -7.24 1.88
CA PRO A 45 -1.85 -7.84 1.11
C PRO A 45 -1.07 -6.88 0.20
N ALA A 46 -1.56 -5.66 -0.06
CA ALA A 46 -0.87 -4.67 -0.89
C ALA A 46 0.39 -4.09 -0.22
N ALA A 47 0.49 -4.14 1.12
CA ALA A 47 1.66 -3.66 1.86
C ALA A 47 2.98 -4.29 1.36
N PRO A 48 3.19 -5.62 1.44
CA PRO A 48 4.43 -6.24 1.00
C PRO A 48 4.67 -6.13 -0.51
N LEU A 49 3.60 -6.15 -1.32
CA LEU A 49 3.73 -5.97 -2.77
C LEU A 49 4.26 -4.57 -3.11
N THR A 50 3.75 -3.55 -2.44
CA THR A 50 4.12 -2.15 -2.68
C THR A 50 5.58 -1.90 -2.30
N THR A 51 6.02 -2.33 -1.12
CA THR A 51 7.40 -2.09 -0.67
C THR A 51 8.42 -2.89 -1.48
N PHE A 52 8.08 -4.09 -1.93
CA PHE A 52 8.93 -4.86 -2.84
C PHE A 52 9.16 -4.12 -4.17
N ILE A 53 8.07 -3.65 -4.80
CA ILE A 53 8.17 -2.93 -6.09
C ILE A 53 8.89 -1.59 -5.93
N ALA A 54 8.62 -0.84 -4.86
CA ALA A 54 9.30 0.42 -4.59
C ALA A 54 10.82 0.23 -4.44
N GLY A 55 11.24 -0.77 -3.66
CA GLY A 55 12.67 -1.11 -3.51
C GLY A 55 13.32 -1.56 -4.82
N LEU A 56 12.60 -2.36 -5.63
CA LEU A 56 13.08 -2.77 -6.95
C LEU A 56 13.26 -1.57 -7.90
N ALA A 57 12.29 -0.65 -7.93
CA ALA A 57 12.37 0.56 -8.75
C ALA A 57 13.55 1.45 -8.35
N ALA A 58 13.72 1.70 -7.04
CA ALA A 58 14.85 2.46 -6.52
C ALA A 58 16.20 1.85 -6.94
N GLY A 59 16.36 0.52 -6.81
CA GLY A 59 17.58 -0.17 -7.22
C GLY A 59 17.89 -0.05 -8.72
N LEU A 60 16.86 -0.05 -9.57
CA LEU A 60 17.02 0.15 -11.02
C LEU A 60 17.42 1.60 -11.36
N ASP A 61 16.89 2.58 -10.65
CA ASP A 61 17.23 4.00 -10.83
C ASP A 61 18.68 4.29 -10.37
N CYS A 62 19.11 3.69 -9.27
CA CYS A 62 20.52 3.71 -8.84
C CYS A 62 21.44 3.11 -9.89
N ALA A 63 21.12 1.90 -10.37
CA ALA A 63 21.96 1.17 -11.32
C ALA A 63 22.10 1.88 -12.68
N SER A 64 21.09 2.67 -13.06
CA SER A 64 21.11 3.47 -14.29
C SER A 64 21.77 4.85 -14.13
N GLY A 65 22.24 5.19 -12.92
CA GLY A 65 22.88 6.46 -12.60
C GLY A 65 21.93 7.66 -12.68
N GLN A 66 20.61 7.44 -12.63
CA GLN A 66 19.62 8.50 -12.70
C GLN A 66 19.53 9.30 -11.40
N ALA A 67 19.82 8.68 -10.25
CA ALA A 67 19.81 9.32 -8.95
C ALA A 67 20.79 8.64 -7.97
N PRO A 68 21.31 9.38 -6.97
CA PRO A 68 21.98 8.79 -5.80
C PRO A 68 21.01 7.90 -4.98
N ASP A 69 21.55 6.94 -4.25
CA ASP A 69 20.79 5.88 -3.55
C ASP A 69 19.64 6.39 -2.68
N VAL A 70 19.91 7.40 -1.84
CA VAL A 70 18.89 7.97 -0.96
C VAL A 70 17.76 8.63 -1.74
N GLN A 71 18.09 9.34 -2.83
CA GLN A 71 17.11 10.04 -3.64
C GLN A 71 16.25 9.07 -4.45
N ALA A 72 16.84 7.98 -4.96
CA ALA A 72 16.10 6.94 -5.67
C ALA A 72 15.07 6.27 -4.74
N MET A 73 15.46 5.93 -3.50
CA MET A 73 14.56 5.32 -2.53
C MET A 73 13.41 6.26 -2.14
N GLN A 74 13.71 7.53 -1.83
CA GLN A 74 12.70 8.53 -1.52
C GLN A 74 11.71 8.72 -2.67
N SER A 75 12.20 8.88 -3.90
CA SER A 75 11.35 9.06 -5.08
C SER A 75 10.44 7.85 -5.30
N ALA A 76 10.96 6.63 -5.18
CA ALA A 76 10.17 5.42 -5.32
C ALA A 76 9.08 5.29 -4.24
N MET A 77 9.40 5.63 -3.00
CA MET A 77 8.44 5.64 -1.88
C MET A 77 7.35 6.70 -2.06
N GLU A 78 7.69 7.90 -2.53
CA GLU A 78 6.72 8.95 -2.85
C GLU A 78 5.76 8.51 -3.95
N VAL A 79 6.27 7.93 -5.04
CA VAL A 79 5.45 7.39 -6.14
C VAL A 79 4.54 6.28 -5.64
N ALA A 80 5.06 5.32 -4.87
CA ALA A 80 4.28 4.22 -4.31
C ALA A 80 3.13 4.74 -3.42
N ARG A 81 3.40 5.74 -2.57
CA ARG A 81 2.40 6.38 -1.73
C ARG A 81 1.32 7.10 -2.55
N ALA A 82 1.72 7.82 -3.60
CA ALA A 82 0.80 8.54 -4.47
C ALA A 82 -0.14 7.58 -5.21
N VAL A 83 0.42 6.50 -5.79
CA VAL A 83 -0.35 5.47 -6.51
C VAL A 83 -1.35 4.77 -5.59
N ALA A 84 -0.93 4.38 -4.39
CA ALA A 84 -1.83 3.74 -3.41
C ALA A 84 -3.02 4.65 -3.03
N LYS A 85 -2.78 5.94 -2.81
CA LYS A 85 -3.83 6.91 -2.48
C LYS A 85 -4.78 7.15 -3.66
N ALA A 86 -4.26 7.22 -4.88
CA ALA A 86 -5.07 7.41 -6.08
C ALA A 86 -6.04 6.22 -6.28
N TYR A 87 -5.56 4.99 -6.08
CA TYR A 87 -6.41 3.79 -6.15
C TYR A 87 -7.64 3.89 -5.23
N ALA A 88 -7.45 4.30 -3.98
CA ALA A 88 -8.56 4.47 -3.03
C ALA A 88 -9.55 5.56 -3.44
N ALA A 89 -9.04 6.66 -4.02
CA ALA A 89 -9.87 7.76 -4.48
C ALA A 89 -10.73 7.35 -5.69
N ASP A 90 -10.18 6.58 -6.61
CA ASP A 90 -10.91 6.07 -7.79
C ASP A 90 -12.00 5.07 -7.37
N GLU A 91 -11.71 4.16 -6.43
CA GLU A 91 -12.71 3.26 -5.83
C GLU A 91 -13.84 4.04 -5.16
N ALA A 92 -13.51 5.06 -4.35
CA ALA A 92 -14.51 5.89 -3.68
C ALA A 92 -15.41 6.64 -4.68
N GLN A 93 -14.83 7.14 -5.77
CA GLN A 93 -15.57 7.81 -6.84
C GLN A 93 -16.49 6.83 -7.60
N ALA A 94 -16.04 5.60 -7.86
CA ALA A 94 -16.84 4.57 -8.50
C ALA A 94 -18.08 4.18 -7.68
N VAL A 95 -17.93 4.07 -6.35
CA VAL A 95 -19.05 3.81 -5.44
C VAL A 95 -20.03 4.98 -5.40
N ALA A 96 -19.54 6.22 -5.34
CA ALA A 96 -20.38 7.42 -5.31
C ALA A 96 -21.12 7.70 -6.64
N GLY A 97 -20.53 7.29 -7.77
CA GLY A 97 -21.08 7.49 -9.11
C GLY A 97 -22.08 6.43 -9.56
N THR A 98 -22.28 5.34 -8.79
CA THR A 98 -23.28 4.31 -9.12
C THR A 98 -24.68 4.84 -8.81
N PRO A 99 -25.55 5.10 -9.81
CA PRO A 99 -26.90 5.57 -9.53
C PRO A 99 -27.65 4.44 -8.82
N ALA A 100 -28.26 4.76 -7.67
CA ALA A 100 -29.16 3.86 -6.98
C ALA A 100 -30.30 3.51 -7.95
N VAL A 101 -30.25 2.32 -8.55
CA VAL A 101 -31.39 1.79 -9.31
C VAL A 101 -32.55 1.71 -8.33
N GLY A 102 -33.53 2.59 -8.56
CA GLY A 102 -34.69 2.71 -7.71
C GLY A 102 -35.40 1.37 -7.64
N SER A 103 -35.55 0.83 -6.43
CA SER A 103 -36.51 -0.22 -6.14
C SER A 103 -37.90 0.40 -6.29
N ALA A 104 -38.35 0.51 -7.54
CA ALA A 104 -39.73 0.82 -7.88
C ALA A 104 -40.56 -0.41 -7.54
N GLY A 105 -41.53 -0.19 -6.66
CA GLY A 105 -42.23 -1.25 -5.93
C GLY A 105 -43.08 -2.18 -6.78
N THR A 106 -43.36 -3.33 -6.17
CA THR A 106 -44.57 -4.10 -6.46
C THR A 106 -45.32 -4.24 -5.14
N SER A 107 -46.33 -3.38 -4.95
CA SER A 107 -47.39 -3.60 -3.98
C SER A 107 -48.14 -4.89 -4.32
N ALA A 108 -48.52 -5.62 -3.27
CA ALA A 108 -49.27 -6.87 -3.29
C ALA A 108 -50.60 -6.79 -4.05
N PRO A 109 -51.22 -7.95 -4.29
CA PRO A 109 -52.58 -8.08 -3.77
C PRO A 109 -52.71 -9.22 -2.77
N SER A 110 -53.32 -8.89 -1.63
CA SER A 110 -53.86 -9.82 -0.65
C SER A 110 -55.05 -10.57 -1.27
N GLY A 111 -54.92 -11.89 -1.44
CA GLY A 111 -56.02 -12.79 -1.73
C GLY A 111 -56.19 -13.78 -0.58
N THR A 112 -57.27 -13.65 0.17
CA THR A 112 -57.70 -14.64 1.18
C THR A 112 -58.54 -15.70 0.48
N PRO A 113 -58.26 -17.01 0.60
CA PRO A 113 -59.24 -18.03 0.22
C PRO A 113 -60.16 -18.30 1.41
N GLY A 114 -61.45 -18.04 1.23
CA GLY A 114 -62.51 -18.66 2.00
C GLY A 114 -63.05 -19.86 1.24
N GLU A 115 -63.15 -20.99 1.96
CA GLU A 115 -64.10 -22.12 1.92
C GLU A 115 -63.41 -23.43 2.31
#